data_AF-A0A4D7BTS3-F1
#
_entry.id   AF-A0A4D7BTS3-F1
#
_cell.length_a   1.000
_cell.length_b   1.000
_cell.length_c   1.000
_cell.angle_alpha   90.00
_cell.angle_beta   90.00
_cell.angle_gamma   90.00
#
_symmetry.space_group_name_H-M   'P 1'
#
loop_
_entity.id
_entity.type
_entity.pdbx_description
1 polymer ?
#
loop_
_entity_poly.entity_id
_entity_poly.type
_entity_poly.pdbx_seq_one_letter_code
_entity_poly.pdbx_strand_id
1 'polypeptide(L)' 'MNASPLAPAELAELYRGHPLVAHAAGNLQRNLGARALSYAMIAVRRMRAAGDEEGLAIWLALHAELCAGESIAAPTRH' A
#
# COMPACT_ATOMS: atom_id res chain seq x y z
N MET A 1 -9.13 -10.63 -28.44
CA MET A 1 -9.42 -11.03 -27.05
C MET A 1 -9.33 -9.77 -26.21
N ASN A 2 -10.44 -9.25 -25.70
CA ASN A 2 -10.40 -8.14 -24.74
C ASN A 2 -10.02 -8.76 -23.39
N ALA A 3 -8.82 -8.47 -22.89
CA ALA A 3 -8.51 -8.75 -21.50
C ALA A 3 -9.45 -7.89 -20.65
N SER A 4 -10.22 -8.52 -19.75
CA SER A 4 -10.91 -7.78 -18.71
C SER A 4 -9.90 -6.95 -17.92
N PRO A 5 -10.23 -5.71 -17.51
CA PRO A 5 -9.36 -4.96 -16.62
C PRO A 5 -9.08 -5.80 -15.37
N LEU A 6 -7.80 -5.85 -14.99
CA LEU A 6 -7.38 -6.57 -13.78
C LEU A 6 -8.13 -6.02 -12.57
N ALA A 7 -8.55 -6.91 -11.68
CA ALA A 7 -9.13 -6.48 -10.43
C ALA A 7 -8.11 -5.64 -9.63
N PRO A 8 -8.54 -4.68 -8.81
CA PRO A 8 -7.62 -3.84 -8.02
C PRO A 8 -6.62 -4.63 -7.16
N ALA A 9 -7.01 -5.82 -6.70
CA ALA A 9 -6.13 -6.72 -5.95
C ALA A 9 -5.02 -7.35 -6.82
N GLU A 10 -5.34 -7.70 -8.07
CA GLU A 10 -4.37 -8.26 -9.02
C GLU A 10 -3.40 -7.16 -9.48
N LEU A 11 -3.92 -5.95 -9.71
CA LEU A 11 -3.12 -4.78 -10.06
C LEU A 11 -2.21 -4.35 -8.90
N ALA A 12 -2.70 -4.41 -7.65
CA ALA A 12 -1.88 -4.17 -6.47
C ALA A 12 -0.70 -5.14 -6.39
N GLU A 13 -0.90 -6.38 -6.84
CA GLU A 13 0.15 -7.39 -6.84
C GLU A 13 1.21 -7.18 -7.90
N LEU A 14 0.82 -6.62 -9.05
CA LEU A 14 1.76 -6.13 -10.04
C LEU A 14 2.59 -4.95 -9.50
N TYR A 15 1.98 -4.10 -8.68
CA TYR A 15 2.66 -2.96 -8.06
C TYR A 15 3.51 -3.34 -6.85
N ARG A 16 3.33 -4.54 -6.27
CA ARG A 16 4.15 -5.01 -5.16
C ARG A 16 5.61 -5.12 -5.61
N GLY A 17 6.53 -4.60 -4.80
CA GLY A 17 7.95 -4.53 -5.16
C GLY A 17 8.31 -3.51 -6.24
N HIS A 18 7.34 -2.71 -6.75
CA HIS A 18 7.66 -1.62 -7.66
C HIS A 18 8.45 -0.52 -6.91
N PRO A 19 9.57 0.00 -7.46
CA PRO A 19 10.44 0.95 -6.74
C PRO A 19 9.73 2.21 -6.24
N LEU A 20 8.74 2.71 -6.98
CA LEU A 20 7.95 3.86 -6.55
C LEU A 20 7.05 3.57 -5.34
N VAL A 21 6.48 2.36 -5.26
CA VAL A 21 5.65 1.94 -4.11
C VAL A 21 6.54 1.81 -2.88
N ALA A 22 7.69 1.14 -3.00
CA ALA A 22 8.67 1.01 -1.91
C ALA A 22 9.17 2.39 -1.44
N HIS A 23 9.48 3.30 -2.38
CA HIS A 23 9.92 4.65 -2.07
C HIS A 23 8.83 5.46 -1.33
N ALA A 24 7.58 5.40 -1.82
CA ALA A 24 6.45 6.09 -1.21
C ALA A 24 6.10 5.51 0.16
N ALA A 25 6.12 4.19 0.34
CA ALA A 25 5.96 3.54 1.64
C ALA A 25 7.04 4.01 2.63
N GLY A 26 8.31 4.07 2.19
CA GLY A 26 9.40 4.62 2.98
C GLY A 26 9.19 6.10 3.36
N ASN A 27 8.67 6.93 2.45
CA ASN A 27 8.32 8.33 2.74
C ASN A 27 7.18 8.42 3.77
N LEU A 28 6.12 7.62 3.61
CA LEU A 28 5.00 7.56 4.56
C LEU A 28 5.50 7.15 5.94
N GLN A 29 6.33 6.12 6.04
CA GLN A 29 6.89 5.66 7.31
C GLN A 29 7.76 6.73 7.96
N ARG A 30 8.65 7.40 7.21
CA ARG A 30 9.52 8.46 7.74
C ARG A 30 8.74 9.66 8.26
N ASN A 31 7.69 10.08 7.55
CA ASN A 31 6.95 11.30 7.87
C ASN A 31 5.83 11.08 8.89
N LEU A 32 5.22 9.89 8.91
CA LEU A 32 4.03 9.60 9.70
C LEU A 32 4.28 8.58 10.83
N GLY A 33 5.41 7.85 10.78
CA GLY A 33 5.76 6.80 11.74
C GLY A 33 4.68 5.72 11.82
N ALA A 34 4.35 5.29 13.04
CA ALA A 34 3.30 4.30 13.31
C ALA A 34 1.91 4.67 12.76
N ARG A 35 1.67 5.93 12.39
CA ARG A 35 0.39 6.35 11.79
C ARG A 35 0.30 6.05 10.29
N ALA A 36 1.43 5.75 9.62
CA ALA A 36 1.47 5.50 8.18
C ALA A 36 0.47 4.41 7.75
N LEU A 37 0.45 3.29 8.48
CA LEU A 37 -0.46 2.18 8.20
C LEU A 37 -1.93 2.57 8.33
N SER A 38 -2.27 3.32 9.38
CA SER A 38 -3.64 3.81 9.60
C SER A 38 -4.10 4.73 8.48
N TYR A 39 -3.24 5.64 8.02
CA TYR A 39 -3.57 6.52 6.89
C TYR A 39 -3.67 5.78 5.57
N ALA A 40 -2.81 4.78 5.32
CA ALA A 40 -2.92 3.93 4.13
C ALA A 40 -4.26 3.17 4.11
N MET A 41 -4.68 2.60 5.24
CA MET A 41 -5.99 1.94 5.38
C MET A 41 -7.17 2.91 5.14
N ILE A 42 -7.07 4.16 5.62
CA ILE A 42 -8.08 5.19 5.34
C ILE A 42 -8.13 5.48 3.84
N ALA A 43 -6.98 5.63 3.18
CA ALA A 43 -6.92 5.87 1.75
C ALA A 43 -7.54 4.72 0.94
N VAL A 44 -7.23 3.46 1.27
CA VAL A 44 -7.87 2.26 0.68
C VAL A 44 -9.39 2.36 0.75
N ARG A 45 -9.95 2.70 1.92
CA ARG A 45 -11.41 2.84 2.09
C ARG A 45 -11.98 3.96 1.23
N ARG A 46 -11.27 5.09 1.12
CA ARG A 46 -11.70 6.24 0.31
C ARG A 46 -11.68 5.94 -1.18
N MET A 47 -10.64 5.28 -1.69
CA MET A 47 -10.54 4.90 -3.10
C MET A 47 -11.64 3.89 -3.46
N ARG A 48 -11.88 2.89 -2.58
CA ARG A 48 -12.98 1.94 -2.75
C ARG A 48 -14.34 2.64 -2.80
N ALA A 49 -14.60 3.58 -1.89
CA ALA A 49 -15.86 4.33 -1.86
C ALA A 49 -16.03 5.25 -3.08
N ALA A 50 -14.92 5.76 -3.64
CA ALA A 50 -14.93 6.60 -4.83
C ALA A 50 -15.02 5.80 -6.15
N GLY A 51 -14.84 4.48 -6.12
CA GLY A 51 -14.73 3.66 -7.34
C GLY A 51 -13.41 3.90 -8.10
N ASP A 52 -12.39 4.44 -7.45
CA ASP A 52 -11.06 4.64 -8.04
C ASP A 52 -10.26 3.34 -7.96
N GLU A 53 -10.33 2.53 -9.02
CA GLU A 53 -9.70 1.20 -9.09
C GLU A 53 -8.17 1.27 -9.10
N GLU A 54 -7.59 2.23 -9.83
CA GLU A 54 -6.14 2.41 -9.91
C GLU A 54 -5.60 2.96 -8.59
N GLY A 55 -6.24 3.99 -8.03
CA GLY A 55 -5.91 4.50 -6.71
C GLY A 55 -6.04 3.43 -5.64
N LEU A 56 -7.09 2.60 -5.69
CA LEU A 56 -7.26 1.48 -4.77
C LEU A 56 -6.10 0.48 -4.88
N ALA A 57 -5.70 0.10 -6.09
CA ALA A 57 -4.58 -0.82 -6.30
C ALA A 57 -3.26 -0.28 -5.75
N ILE A 58 -2.96 0.99 -5.99
CA ILE A 58 -1.75 1.66 -5.47
C ILE A 58 -1.75 1.66 -3.93
N TRP A 59 -2.87 2.04 -3.31
CA TRP A 59 -2.96 2.10 -1.85
C TRP A 59 -2.96 0.72 -1.19
N LEU A 60 -3.46 -0.31 -1.87
CA LEU A 60 -3.33 -1.71 -1.43
C LEU A 60 -1.86 -2.16 -1.46
N ALA A 61 -1.12 -1.84 -2.52
CA ALA A 61 0.31 -2.14 -2.63
C ALA A 61 1.12 -1.40 -1.56
N LEU A 62 0.86 -0.10 -1.35
CA LEU A 62 1.51 0.69 -0.29
C LEU A 62 1.23 0.13 1.11
N HIS A 63 -0.02 -0.26 1.38
CA HIS A 63 -0.39 -0.87 2.65
C HIS A 63 0.36 -2.18 2.89
N ALA A 64 0.49 -3.02 1.86
CA ALA A 64 1.26 -4.26 1.95
C ALA A 64 2.75 -4.02 2.25
N GLU A 65 3.39 -3.05 1.57
CA GLU A 65 4.78 -2.67 1.85
C GLU A 65 4.97 -2.13 3.28
N LEU A 66 4.03 -1.32 3.78
CA LEU A 66 4.06 -0.81 5.15
C LEU A 66 3.95 -1.93 6.19
N CYS A 67 3.04 -2.91 5.97
CA CYS A 67 2.93 -4.08 6.84
C CYS A 67 4.21 -4.93 6.85
N ALA A 68 4.85 -5.11 5.69
CA ALA A 68 6.11 -5.83 5.59
C ALA A 68 7.24 -5.10 6.35
N GLY A 69 7.27 -3.76 6.29
CA GLY A 69 8.22 -2.93 7.02
C GLY A 69 8.02 -2.93 8.55
N GLU A 70 6.78 -2.94 9.03
CA GLU A 70 6.48 -3.05 10.48
C GLU A 70 6.97 -4.38 11.06
N SER A 71 6.94 -5.47 10.29
CA SER A 71 7.42 -6.77 10.75
C SER A 71 8.93 -6.81 11.00
N ILE A 72 9.71 -5.92 10.39
CA ILE A 72 11.17 -5.82 10.56
C ILE A 72 11.53 -4.86 11.70
N ALA A 73 10.66 -3.88 11.99
CA ALA A 73 10.83 -2.89 13.05
C ALA A 73 10.30 -3.35 14.43
N ALA A 74 10.05 -4.64 14.63
CA ALA A 74 9.71 -5.18 15.95
C ALA A 74 10.91 -4.99 16.90
N PRO A 75 10.68 -4.54 18.15
CA PRO A 75 11.76 -4.18 19.07
C PRO A 75 12.58 -5.42 19.44
N THR A 76 13.89 -5.36 19.23
CA THR A 76 14.85 -6.11 20.03
C THR A 76 14.67 -5.68 21.48
N ARG A 77 13.94 -6.48 22.26
CA ARG A 77 13.91 -6.35 23.71
C ARG A 77 15.32 -6.69 24.22
N HIS A 78 16.07 -5.67 24.65
CA HIS A 78 17.17 -5.82 25.59
C HIS A 78 16.67 -5.49 26.99
#